data_AF-E1X5T1-F1
#
_entry.id   AF-E1X5T1-F1
#
_cell.length_a   1.000
_cell.length_b   1.000
_cell.length_c   1.000
_cell.angle_alpha   90.00
_cell.angle_beta   90.00
_cell.angle_gamma   90.00
#
_symmetry.space_group_name_H-M   'P 1'
#
loop_
_entity.id
_entity.type
_entity.pdbx_description
1 polymer ?
#
loop_
_entity_poly.entity_id
_entity_poly.type
_entity_poly.pdbx_seq_one_letter_code
_entity_poly.pdbx_strand_id
1 'polypeptide(L)'
;MPDKSFVRGLIFSTFCLLLLQAHAAGPCDSSEISAELSGMNFVGKKAIPVKKWSKLPKSLSIHDGEYGRLKFKDGDQLKLTYTGKDLENMKFSKTLEAPISEEGIADIELMKWFEEVQTFHGGTLEFKILKNKKILCTQNMEITGGD
;
A
#
# COMPACT_ATOMS: atom_id res chain seq x y z
N MET A 1 -63.95 2.73 -9.27
CA MET A 1 -62.86 2.37 -10.19
C MET A 1 -61.59 3.01 -9.66
N PRO A 2 -60.63 2.25 -9.08
CA PRO A 2 -59.39 2.83 -8.58
C PRO A 2 -58.35 2.97 -9.70
N ASP A 3 -57.61 4.07 -9.61
CA ASP A 3 -56.70 4.65 -10.58
C ASP A 3 -55.41 3.81 -10.76
N LYS A 4 -55.06 3.49 -12.00
CA LYS A 4 -53.92 2.64 -12.40
C LYS A 4 -52.60 3.42 -12.56
N SER A 5 -52.46 4.57 -11.91
CA SER A 5 -51.31 5.45 -12.14
C SER A 5 -50.19 5.32 -11.10
N PHE A 6 -50.38 4.58 -10.00
CA PHE A 6 -49.46 4.65 -8.85
C PHE A 6 -48.40 3.53 -8.77
N VAL A 7 -48.46 2.49 -9.62
CA VAL A 7 -47.58 1.30 -9.46
C VAL A 7 -46.36 1.33 -10.40
N ARG A 8 -46.25 2.30 -11.32
CA ARG A 8 -45.13 2.37 -12.27
C ARG A 8 -43.93 3.22 -11.81
N GLY A 9 -44.05 4.02 -10.76
CA GLY A 9 -42.96 4.86 -10.24
C GLY A 9 -41.96 4.13 -9.34
N LEU A 10 -42.33 2.97 -8.78
CA LEU A 10 -41.56 2.33 -7.70
C LEU A 10 -40.58 1.24 -8.16
N ILE A 11 -40.63 0.82 -9.43
CA ILE A 11 -39.75 -0.24 -9.96
C ILE A 11 -38.53 0.35 -10.68
N PHE A 12 -38.56 1.63 -11.06
CA PHE A 12 -37.41 2.30 -11.69
C PHE A 12 -36.40 2.87 -10.69
N SER A 13 -36.74 2.96 -9.40
CA SER A 13 -35.85 3.50 -8.36
C SER A 13 -34.93 2.45 -7.75
N THR A 14 -35.39 1.20 -7.62
CA THR A 14 -34.64 0.13 -6.96
C THR A 14 -33.57 -0.54 -7.82
N PHE A 15 -33.60 -0.38 -9.15
CA PHE A 15 -32.56 -0.92 -10.04
C PHE A 15 -31.38 0.04 -10.24
N CYS A 16 -31.54 1.34 -9.97
CA CYS A 16 -30.45 2.31 -10.04
C CYS A 16 -29.56 2.29 -8.78
N LEU A 17 -30.06 1.75 -7.67
CA LEU A 17 -29.36 1.65 -6.38
C LEU A 17 -28.50 0.39 -6.22
N LEU A 18 -28.56 -0.57 -7.16
CA LEU A 18 -27.77 -1.81 -7.11
C LEU A 18 -26.53 -1.82 -8.02
N LEU A 19 -26.29 -0.75 -8.79
CA LEU A 19 -25.14 -0.65 -9.71
C LEU A 19 -24.02 0.28 -9.24
N LEU A 20 -24.17 0.96 -8.09
CA LEU A 20 -23.19 1.93 -7.57
C LEU A 20 -22.35 1.46 -6.38
N GLN A 21 -22.12 0.15 -6.24
CA GLN A 21 -21.09 -0.38 -5.33
C GLN A 21 -20.19 -1.44 -5.94
N ALA A 22 -20.06 -1.46 -7.26
CA ALA A 22 -18.79 -1.89 -7.86
C ALA A 22 -17.80 -0.71 -7.77
N HIS A 23 -17.35 -0.36 -6.55
CA HIS A 23 -16.08 0.32 -6.43
C HIS A 23 -15.05 -0.68 -6.97
N ALA A 24 -14.74 -0.58 -8.26
CA ALA A 24 -13.53 -1.17 -8.79
C ALA A 24 -12.43 -0.66 -7.86
N ALA A 25 -11.82 -1.59 -7.11
CA ALA A 25 -10.67 -1.29 -6.27
C ALA A 25 -9.72 -0.46 -7.14
N GLY A 26 -9.49 0.80 -6.74
CA GLY A 26 -8.65 1.70 -7.52
C GLY A 26 -7.27 1.07 -7.71
N PRO A 27 -6.45 1.56 -8.65
CA PRO A 27 -5.12 1.02 -8.97
C PRO A 27 -4.13 0.94 -7.79
N CYS A 28 -4.54 1.32 -6.58
CA CYS A 28 -3.75 1.43 -5.38
C CYS A 28 -4.46 0.94 -4.12
N ASP A 29 -5.44 0.05 -4.27
CA ASP A 29 -5.78 -0.78 -3.13
C ASP A 29 -4.52 -1.58 -2.74
N SER A 30 -4.14 -1.62 -1.45
CA SER A 30 -3.03 -2.46 -0.94
C SER A 30 -3.08 -3.89 -1.47
N SER A 31 -4.28 -4.40 -1.72
CA SER A 31 -4.50 -5.74 -2.26
C SER A 31 -4.01 -5.91 -3.71
N GLU A 32 -3.62 -4.83 -4.37
CA GLU A 32 -3.10 -4.76 -5.74
C GLU A 32 -1.60 -4.42 -5.81
N ILE A 33 -0.99 -4.02 -4.69
CA ILE A 33 0.45 -3.79 -4.57
C ILE A 33 1.12 -5.11 -4.17
N SER A 34 2.06 -5.58 -4.99
CA SER A 34 2.87 -6.76 -4.66
C SER A 34 4.23 -6.33 -4.15
N ALA A 35 4.68 -6.92 -3.06
CA ALA A 35 5.98 -6.65 -2.46
C ALA A 35 6.85 -7.89 -2.59
N GLU A 36 8.12 -7.70 -2.96
CA GLU A 36 9.10 -8.76 -2.95
C GLU A 36 9.72 -8.85 -1.56
N LEU A 37 9.35 -9.90 -0.83
CA LEU A 37 9.98 -10.30 0.41
C LEU A 37 11.27 -11.05 0.10
N SER A 38 12.38 -10.53 0.63
CA SER A 38 13.63 -11.26 0.71
C SER A 38 13.70 -11.97 2.06
N GLY A 39 13.80 -13.31 2.02
CA GLY A 39 13.88 -14.14 3.21
C GLY A 39 14.89 -15.26 3.05
N MET A 40 15.08 -16.04 4.11
CA MET A 40 15.91 -17.24 4.14
C MET A 40 15.02 -18.45 4.35
N ASN A 41 15.13 -19.45 3.49
CA ASN A 41 14.52 -20.76 3.71
C ASN A 41 15.59 -21.73 4.18
N PHE A 42 15.28 -22.54 5.19
CA PHE A 42 16.23 -23.52 5.73
C PHE A 42 15.90 -24.90 5.22
N VAL A 43 16.75 -25.43 4.34
CA VAL A 43 16.65 -26.81 3.83
C VAL A 43 17.77 -27.61 4.46
N GLY A 44 17.44 -28.42 5.45
CA GLY A 44 18.42 -29.08 6.31
C GLY A 44 19.21 -28.04 7.14
N LYS A 45 20.55 -28.04 7.01
CA LYS A 45 21.45 -27.06 7.69
C LYS A 45 21.85 -25.88 6.80
N LYS A 46 21.28 -25.74 5.60
CA LYS A 46 21.64 -24.69 4.65
C LYS A 46 20.55 -23.62 4.61
N ALA A 47 20.96 -22.37 4.81
CA ALA A 47 20.12 -21.21 4.53
C ALA A 47 20.19 -20.89 3.03
N ILE A 48 19.03 -20.85 2.38
CA ILE A 48 18.89 -20.53 0.96
C ILE A 48 18.09 -19.23 0.86
N PRO A 49 18.62 -18.17 0.22
CA PRO A 49 17.86 -16.95 0.01
C PRO A 49 16.68 -17.24 -0.92
N VAL A 50 15.49 -16.84 -0.51
CA VAL A 50 14.27 -16.93 -1.30
C VAL A 50 13.70 -15.54 -1.50
N LYS A 51 13.32 -15.27 -2.74
CA LYS A 51 12.55 -14.09 -3.13
C LYS A 51 11.12 -14.54 -3.39
N LYS A 52 10.16 -13.91 -2.72
CA LYS A 52 8.74 -14.21 -2.91
C LYS A 52 7.97 -12.91 -3.12
N TRP A 53 7.16 -12.88 -4.17
CA TRP A 53 6.15 -11.85 -4.35
C TRP A 53 4.91 -12.20 -3.55
N SER A 54 4.48 -11.29 -2.69
CA SER A 54 3.21 -11.39 -1.97
C SER A 54 2.50 -10.04 -1.97
N LYS A 55 1.20 -10.03 -1.69
CA LYS A 55 0.49 -8.77 -1.49
C LYS A 55 1.08 -8.03 -0.29
N LEU A 56 1.18 -6.72 -0.39
CA LEU A 56 1.61 -5.88 0.71
C LEU A 56 0.56 -5.94 1.84
N PRO A 57 0.95 -6.22 3.09
CA PRO A 57 0.00 -6.24 4.22
C PRO A 57 -0.50 -4.82 4.51
N LYS A 58 -1.62 -4.70 5.23
CA LYS A 58 -2.20 -3.38 5.60
C LYS A 58 -1.40 -2.66 6.70
N SER A 59 -0.62 -3.42 7.45
CA SER A 59 0.29 -2.96 8.50
C SER A 59 1.63 -3.61 8.25
N LEU A 60 2.71 -2.86 8.43
CA LEU A 60 4.07 -3.39 8.39
C LEU A 60 4.65 -3.39 9.79
N SER A 61 5.23 -4.52 10.17
CA SER A 61 6.13 -4.62 11.29
C SER A 61 7.58 -4.56 10.81
N ILE A 62 8.46 -3.96 11.61
CA ILE A 62 9.91 -4.02 11.41
C ILE A 62 10.45 -5.46 11.40
N HIS A 63 9.69 -6.42 11.94
CA HIS A 63 10.04 -7.83 11.96
C HIS A 63 9.55 -8.60 10.72
N ASP A 64 8.81 -7.97 9.81
CA ASP A 64 8.19 -8.66 8.65
C ASP A 64 9.19 -8.98 7.52
N GLY A 65 10.46 -8.56 7.65
CA GLY A 65 11.54 -8.85 6.70
C GLY A 65 11.82 -7.71 5.71
N GLU A 66 12.78 -7.92 4.81
CA GLU A 66 13.26 -6.89 3.89
C GLU A 66 12.43 -6.86 2.60
N TYR A 67 11.67 -5.76 2.45
CA TYR A 67 10.97 -5.44 1.21
C TYR A 67 11.89 -4.63 0.29
N GLY A 68 12.57 -5.34 -0.62
CA GLY A 68 13.51 -4.71 -1.55
C GLY A 68 12.82 -3.98 -2.70
N ARG A 69 11.70 -4.55 -3.19
CA ARG A 69 11.01 -4.11 -4.41
C ARG A 69 9.51 -4.12 -4.23
N LEU A 70 8.83 -3.13 -4.80
CA LEU A 70 7.38 -3.09 -4.91
C LEU A 70 6.97 -3.10 -6.37
N LYS A 71 5.87 -3.78 -6.66
CA LYS A 71 5.25 -3.86 -7.97
C LYS A 71 3.85 -3.27 -7.92
N PHE A 72 3.61 -2.35 -8.85
CA PHE A 72 2.38 -1.59 -9.03
C PHE A 72 1.75 -1.94 -10.37
N LYS A 73 0.43 -1.73 -10.48
CA LYS A 73 -0.29 -1.90 -11.76
C LYS A 73 -0.08 -0.74 -12.73
N ASP A 74 0.13 0.46 -12.19
CA ASP A 74 0.31 1.69 -12.96
C ASP A 74 1.07 2.72 -12.11
N GLY A 75 1.73 3.67 -12.76
CA GLY A 75 2.54 4.72 -12.13
C GLY A 75 3.92 4.86 -12.76
N ASP A 76 4.52 6.05 -12.63
CA ASP A 76 5.90 6.34 -13.04
C ASP A 76 6.81 6.70 -11.85
N GLN A 77 6.23 7.07 -10.71
CA GLN A 77 6.98 7.44 -9.51
C GLN A 77 6.24 7.00 -8.26
N LEU A 78 7.00 6.42 -7.33
CA LEU A 78 6.60 6.13 -5.96
C LEU A 78 7.18 7.20 -5.03
N LYS A 79 6.35 7.66 -4.10
CA LYS A 79 6.75 8.52 -2.98
C LYS A 79 6.25 7.91 -1.68
N LEU A 80 7.18 7.62 -0.78
CA LEU A 80 6.93 7.08 0.55
C LEU A 80 7.19 8.19 1.57
N THR A 81 6.23 8.47 2.44
CA THR A 81 6.40 9.46 3.51
C THR A 81 6.15 8.78 4.86
N TYR A 82 7.19 8.63 5.66
CA TYR A 82 7.05 8.23 7.05
C TYR A 82 6.78 9.46 7.91
N THR A 83 5.81 9.35 8.81
CA THR A 83 5.56 10.32 9.87
C THR A 83 5.45 9.58 11.19
N GLY A 84 6.27 9.98 12.15
CA GLY A 84 6.31 9.35 13.46
C GLY A 84 6.86 10.32 14.50
N LYS A 85 7.44 9.75 15.54
CA LYS A 85 8.17 10.49 16.55
C LYS A 85 9.61 10.06 16.58
N ASP A 86 10.51 10.95 17.02
CA ASP A 86 11.90 10.63 17.25
C ASP A 86 12.18 10.10 18.66
N LEU A 87 13.45 9.79 18.96
CA LEU A 87 13.90 9.31 20.27
C LEU A 87 13.67 10.34 21.39
N GLU A 88 13.51 11.62 21.04
CA GLU A 88 13.18 12.71 21.96
C GLU A 88 11.66 12.99 22.00
N ASN A 89 10.85 12.11 21.41
CA ASN A 89 9.39 12.20 21.32
C ASN A 89 8.89 13.43 20.53
N MET A 90 9.74 14.04 19.71
CA MET A 90 9.37 15.12 18.80
C MET A 90 8.82 14.56 17.49
N LYS A 91 7.93 15.30 16.83
CA LYS A 91 7.33 14.88 15.56
C LYS A 91 8.40 14.89 14.46
N PHE A 92 8.52 13.77 13.75
CA PHE A 92 9.49 13.59 12.69
C PHE A 92 8.81 13.12 11.40
N SER A 93 9.35 13.52 10.23
CA SER A 93 8.93 13.00 8.93
C SER A 93 10.10 12.86 7.96
N LYS A 94 10.11 11.77 7.19
CA LYS A 94 11.10 11.50 6.13
C LYS A 94 10.38 11.04 4.88
N THR A 95 10.91 11.42 3.73
CA THR A 95 10.39 11.01 2.43
C THR A 95 11.44 10.23 1.65
N LEU A 96 11.00 9.16 0.98
CA LEU A 96 11.75 8.44 -0.06
C LEU A 96 10.97 8.56 -1.37
N GLU A 97 11.67 8.83 -2.47
CA GLU A 97 11.09 8.83 -3.81
C GLU A 97 11.87 7.85 -4.67
N ALA A 98 11.15 6.99 -5.39
CA ALA A 98 11.72 5.98 -6.27
C ALA A 98 10.98 5.98 -7.62
N PRO A 99 11.69 5.90 -8.76
CA PRO A 99 11.04 5.73 -10.05
C PRO A 99 10.39 4.34 -10.14
N ILE A 100 9.28 4.26 -10.88
CA ILE A 100 8.64 3.00 -11.23
C ILE A 100 9.07 2.67 -12.67
N SER A 101 9.71 1.51 -12.87
CA SER A 101 10.14 1.04 -14.18
C SER A 101 8.94 0.76 -15.11
N GLU A 102 9.17 0.57 -16.40
CA GLU A 102 8.13 0.14 -17.36
C GLU A 102 7.44 -1.18 -16.96
N GLU A 103 8.12 -2.05 -16.21
CA GLU A 103 7.57 -3.30 -15.67
C GLU A 103 6.67 -3.10 -14.42
N GLY A 104 6.48 -1.84 -13.99
CA GLY A 104 5.71 -1.48 -12.81
C GLY A 104 6.47 -1.68 -11.49
N ILE A 105 7.79 -1.83 -11.50
CA ILE A 105 8.60 -2.13 -10.31
C ILE A 105 9.33 -0.88 -9.81
N ALA A 106 9.29 -0.64 -8.50
CA ALA A 106 10.15 0.32 -7.80
C ALA A 106 11.08 -0.41 -6.83
N ASP A 107 12.38 -0.12 -6.92
CA ASP A 107 13.37 -0.53 -5.93
C ASP A 107 13.39 0.49 -4.78
N ILE A 108 13.13 0.04 -3.56
CA ILE A 108 12.96 0.95 -2.40
C ILE A 108 13.77 0.56 -1.17
N GLU A 109 14.33 -0.65 -1.11
CA GLU A 109 15.11 -1.15 0.04
C GLU A 109 14.53 -0.69 1.40
N LEU A 110 13.23 -0.96 1.59
CA LEU A 110 12.38 -0.25 2.55
C LEU A 110 12.94 -0.30 3.98
N MET A 111 13.49 -1.44 4.38
CA MET A 111 14.04 -1.63 5.73
C MET A 111 15.32 -0.84 5.95
N LYS A 112 16.24 -0.77 4.97
CA LYS A 112 17.44 0.08 5.10
C LYS A 112 17.05 1.55 5.22
N TRP A 113 16.09 1.98 4.41
CA TRP A 113 15.56 3.34 4.53
C TRP A 113 14.96 3.60 5.91
N PHE A 114 14.29 2.61 6.52
CA PHE A 114 13.74 2.65 7.88
C PHE A 114 14.80 2.63 9.00
N GLU A 115 15.87 1.83 8.88
CA GLU A 115 16.99 1.79 9.84
C GLU A 115 17.63 3.17 10.01
N GLU A 116 17.78 3.90 8.90
CA GLU A 116 18.27 5.29 8.93
C GLU A 116 17.32 6.26 9.64
N VAL A 117 16.06 5.90 9.83
CA VAL A 117 15.07 6.76 10.49
C VAL A 117 15.18 6.68 12.01
N GLN A 118 15.93 5.71 12.56
CA GLN A 118 16.27 5.53 13.99
C GLN A 118 15.12 5.62 15.01
N THR A 119 13.86 5.57 14.58
CA THR A 119 12.74 5.91 15.45
C THR A 119 11.56 4.96 15.24
N PHE A 120 11.44 3.99 16.14
CA PHE A 120 10.42 2.95 16.09
C PHE A 120 9.46 3.06 17.28
N HIS A 121 8.90 4.25 17.48
CA HIS A 121 7.81 4.49 18.44
C HIS A 121 6.43 4.53 17.75
N GLY A 122 6.25 3.65 16.77
CA GLY A 122 5.08 3.64 15.90
C GLY A 122 4.98 4.86 14.97
N GLY A 123 4.14 4.76 13.95
CA GLY A 123 3.93 5.86 13.01
C GLY A 123 3.05 5.48 11.84
N THR A 124 2.98 6.38 10.86
CA THR A 124 2.24 6.18 9.62
C THR A 124 3.18 6.29 8.44
N LEU A 125 3.09 5.32 7.53
CA LEU A 125 3.75 5.33 6.24
C LEU A 125 2.71 5.62 5.16
N GLU A 126 2.86 6.73 4.46
CA GLU A 126 2.03 7.13 3.33
C GLU A 126 2.70 6.74 2.01
N PHE A 127 2.00 5.97 1.19
CA PHE A 127 2.37 5.58 -0.17
C PHE A 127 1.64 6.49 -1.15
N LYS A 128 2.38 7.19 -1.98
CA LYS A 128 1.86 7.99 -3.09
C LYS A 128 2.41 7.47 -4.39
N ILE A 129 1.53 7.05 -5.30
CA ILE A 129 1.91 6.72 -6.67
C ILE A 129 1.53 7.90 -7.55
N LEU A 130 2.48 8.35 -8.36
CA LEU A 130 2.28 9.40 -9.34
C LEU A 130 2.34 8.82 -10.75
N LYS A 131 1.66 9.51 -11.67
CA LYS A 131 1.77 9.33 -13.11
C LYS A 131 1.69 10.69 -13.78
N ASN A 132 2.69 11.03 -14.58
CA ASN A 132 2.82 12.35 -15.19
C ASN A 132 2.67 13.48 -14.16
N LYS A 133 3.31 13.34 -12.99
CA LYS A 133 3.24 14.26 -11.83
C LYS A 133 1.86 14.40 -11.17
N LYS A 134 0.86 13.62 -11.58
CA LYS A 134 -0.46 13.58 -10.92
C LYS A 134 -0.51 12.41 -9.97
N ILE A 135 -1.08 12.62 -8.79
CA ILE A 135 -1.30 11.56 -7.81
C ILE A 135 -2.34 10.60 -8.40
N LEU A 136 -1.93 9.37 -8.69
CA LEU A 136 -2.84 8.26 -9.01
C LEU A 136 -3.53 7.77 -7.74
N CYS A 137 -2.81 7.76 -6.62
CA CYS A 137 -3.35 7.34 -5.34
C CYS A 137 -2.48 7.69 -4.15
N THR A 138 -3.12 7.59 -2.99
CA THR A 138 -2.51 7.68 -1.68
C THR A 138 -3.02 6.53 -0.81
N GLN A 139 -2.13 5.81 -0.14
CA GLN A 139 -2.48 4.80 0.86
C GLN A 139 -1.68 5.04 2.13
N ASN A 140 -2.35 5.00 3.28
CA ASN A 140 -1.70 5.03 4.58
C ASN A 140 -1.58 3.62 5.12
N MET A 141 -0.43 3.32 5.70
CA MET A 141 -0.16 2.09 6.43
C MET A 141 0.36 2.43 7.81
N GLU A 142 -0.07 1.64 8.79
CA GLU A 142 0.44 1.75 10.15
C GLU A 142 1.77 1.00 10.25
N ILE A 143 2.77 1.67 10.83
CA ILE A 143 4.03 1.05 11.21
C ILE A 143 3.94 0.71 12.68
N THR A 144 4.02 -0.58 12.97
CA THR A 144 3.99 -1.11 14.34
C THR A 144 5.32 -1.79 14.65
N GLY A 145 5.74 -1.73 15.91
CA GLY A 145 7.05 -2.22 16.33
C GLY A 145 7.79 -1.14 17.08
N GLY A 146 7.92 -1.36 18.38
CA GLY A 146 8.88 -0.76 19.29
C GLY A 146 9.23 -1.87 20.27
N ASP A 147 10.49 -1.96 20.67
CA ASP A 147 10.91 -2.81 21.78
C ASP A 147 10.17 -2.42 23.09
#